data_AF-A0A2J7QGU3-F1
#
_entry.id   AF-A0A2J7QGU3-F1
#
_cell.length_a   1.000
_cell.length_b   1.000
_cell.length_c   1.000
_cell.angle_alpha   90.00
_cell.angle_beta   90.00
_cell.angle_gamma   90.00
#
_symmetry.space_group_name_H-M   'P 1'
#
loop_
_entity.id
_entity.type
_entity.pdbx_description
1 polymer ?
#
loop_
_entity_poly.entity_id
_entity_poly.type
_entity_poly.pdbx_seq_one_letter_code
_entity_poly.pdbx_strand_id
1 'polypeptide(L)'
;MSKRPSNSNFYGQSKKFRSSASSASSVQVTANERKVDDSYFSNTPSDTEAALLYLKSKFPIEKFEGRLPPVLLVHQIYSVIKCKTLVDRDVNSLQAKGVVRLFKLGGEETALVVVYSDELVNHIIQHCPTKPVINRFLKELIPKVQDVSIDKTLLQELGFTQQEMSDLVRAGLLTLRSTASFWFSFPNAGEFMRTYLKGRKSVLRTIRKCKFSEILQFELEQRKLEKSAKLGMLYHIHDMIGAELVKCIETTSGTLLRLTKK
;
A
#
# COMPACT_ATOMS: atom_id res chain seq x y z
N MET A 1 -34.26 2.95 -27.37
CA MET A 1 -33.49 2.63 -28.59
C MET A 1 -32.35 3.63 -28.73
N SER A 2 -31.11 3.22 -28.49
CA SER A 2 -29.98 3.52 -29.38
C SER A 2 -28.79 2.70 -28.92
N LYS A 3 -28.22 1.96 -29.86
CA LYS A 3 -27.14 0.98 -29.69
C LYS A 3 -25.80 1.61 -30.09
N ARG A 4 -24.72 0.97 -29.58
CA ARG A 4 -23.33 0.89 -30.09
C ARG A 4 -22.28 1.81 -29.43
N PRO A 5 -21.00 1.41 -29.41
CA PRO A 5 -20.47 0.06 -29.21
C PRO A 5 -19.21 -0.01 -28.31
N SER A 6 -18.82 -1.24 -28.00
CA SER A 6 -17.53 -1.70 -27.48
C SER A 6 -16.41 -1.73 -28.54
N ASN A 7 -15.17 -1.40 -28.14
CA ASN A 7 -13.89 -1.99 -28.60
C ASN A 7 -12.76 -1.41 -27.70
N SER A 8 -11.99 -2.18 -26.93
CA SER A 8 -11.04 -3.25 -27.26
C SER A 8 -9.74 -2.76 -27.91
N ASN A 9 -8.63 -3.06 -27.22
CA ASN A 9 -7.25 -3.25 -27.66
C ASN A 9 -6.56 -2.19 -28.54
N PHE A 10 -5.48 -1.59 -28.02
CA PHE A 10 -4.31 -1.27 -28.84
C PHE A 10 -3.01 -1.47 -28.04
N TYR A 11 -2.33 -2.59 -28.31
CA TYR A 11 -0.92 -2.84 -28.01
C TYR A 11 -0.15 -2.77 -29.33
N GLY A 12 1.01 -2.12 -29.31
CA GLY A 12 2.11 -2.34 -30.27
C GLY A 12 2.07 -1.56 -31.59
N GLN A 13 2.99 -0.60 -31.75
CA GLN A 13 3.78 -0.47 -32.99
C GLN A 13 5.21 0.02 -32.68
N SER A 14 6.15 -0.88 -32.90
CA SER A 14 7.59 -0.63 -33.02
C SER A 14 7.90 0.27 -34.23
N LYS A 15 8.64 1.35 -34.04
CA LYS A 15 9.28 2.09 -35.15
C LYS A 15 10.77 1.79 -35.19
N LYS A 16 11.15 1.04 -36.23
CA LYS A 16 12.52 0.88 -36.74
C LYS A 16 13.01 2.25 -37.22
N PHE A 17 14.14 2.72 -36.70
CA PHE A 17 14.86 3.85 -37.28
C PHE A 17 16.11 3.34 -37.99
N ARG A 18 16.21 3.70 -39.27
CA ARG A 18 17.28 3.29 -40.19
C ARG A 18 18.57 4.06 -39.90
N SER A 19 19.67 3.34 -40.03
CA SER A 19 21.05 3.78 -40.01
C SER A 19 21.39 4.72 -41.17
N SER A 20 22.08 5.81 -40.87
CA SER A 20 22.87 6.58 -41.84
C SER A 20 24.31 6.64 -41.34
N ALA A 21 25.22 6.07 -42.14
CA ALA A 21 26.65 6.11 -41.93
C ALA A 21 27.20 7.52 -42.20
N SER A 22 28.11 7.98 -41.36
CA SER A 22 29.13 8.95 -41.72
C SER A 22 30.37 8.73 -40.85
N SER A 23 31.47 8.44 -41.52
CA SER A 23 32.78 8.08 -40.99
C SER A 23 33.54 9.33 -40.56
N ALA A 24 34.10 9.35 -39.36
CA ALA A 24 35.24 10.20 -39.02
C ALA A 24 36.03 9.58 -37.84
N SER A 25 37.35 9.61 -37.99
CA SER A 25 38.37 8.77 -37.38
C SER A 25 38.65 8.95 -35.88
N SER A 26 38.81 7.81 -35.22
CA SER A 26 39.79 7.43 -34.18
C SER A 26 40.48 8.51 -33.33
N VAL A 27 40.19 8.49 -32.02
CA VAL A 27 41.21 8.67 -30.97
C VAL A 27 40.95 7.61 -29.88
N GLN A 28 41.91 6.71 -29.72
CA GLN A 28 41.94 5.70 -28.67
C GLN A 28 42.47 6.33 -27.39
N VAL A 29 41.65 6.35 -26.33
CA VAL A 29 42.13 6.57 -24.96
C VAL A 29 41.65 5.39 -24.12
N THR A 30 42.56 4.44 -23.94
CA THR A 30 42.45 3.33 -23.00
C THR A 30 42.57 3.85 -21.57
N ALA A 31 41.51 3.71 -20.78
CA ALA A 31 41.57 3.91 -19.33
C ALA A 31 40.61 2.95 -18.62
N ASN A 32 41.10 1.72 -18.46
CA ASN A 32 40.96 0.85 -17.30
C ASN A 32 39.56 0.72 -16.65
N GLU A 33 38.86 -0.32 -17.06
CA GLU A 33 37.70 -0.90 -16.40
C GLU A 33 38.03 -1.28 -14.95
N ARG A 34 37.56 -0.49 -13.98
CA ARG A 34 37.31 -1.02 -12.64
C ARG A 34 35.91 -1.60 -12.64
N LYS A 35 35.82 -2.94 -12.80
CA LYS A 35 34.63 -3.69 -12.40
C LYS A 35 34.39 -3.43 -10.91
N VAL A 36 33.47 -2.54 -10.61
CA VAL A 36 32.90 -2.42 -9.27
C VAL A 36 32.10 -3.69 -9.05
N ASP A 37 32.44 -4.40 -7.98
CA ASP A 37 31.82 -5.63 -7.54
C ASP A 37 30.35 -5.33 -7.16
N ASP A 38 29.42 -5.60 -8.07
CA ASP A 38 27.97 -5.35 -7.93
C ASP A 38 27.32 -6.14 -6.77
N SER A 39 28.07 -6.98 -6.06
CA SER A 39 27.58 -7.76 -4.91
C SER A 39 27.39 -6.95 -3.63
N TYR A 40 27.86 -5.70 -3.56
CA TYR A 40 27.73 -4.86 -2.36
C TYR A 40 26.48 -3.97 -2.35
N PHE A 41 25.79 -3.80 -3.48
CA PHE A 41 24.54 -3.01 -3.57
C PHE A 41 23.27 -3.85 -3.39
N SER A 42 23.35 -5.18 -3.34
CA SER A 42 22.17 -6.05 -3.25
C SER A 42 21.56 -6.17 -1.86
N ASN A 43 22.22 -5.64 -0.82
CA ASN A 43 21.76 -5.70 0.58
C ASN A 43 21.37 -4.35 1.17
N THR A 44 21.48 -3.25 0.41
CA THR A 44 20.89 -1.97 0.84
C THR A 44 19.39 -1.98 0.56
N PRO A 45 18.54 -1.81 1.60
CA PRO A 45 17.10 -1.69 1.38
C PRO A 45 16.82 -0.54 0.42
N SER A 46 15.88 -0.73 -0.50
CA SER A 46 15.52 0.37 -1.41
C SER A 46 14.94 1.54 -0.61
N ASP A 47 14.99 2.76 -1.16
CA ASP A 47 14.37 3.93 -0.51
C ASP A 47 12.91 3.66 -0.14
N THR A 48 12.19 2.91 -0.98
CA THR A 48 10.81 2.45 -0.74
C THR A 48 10.70 1.54 0.49
N GLU A 49 11.62 0.61 0.66
CA GLU A 49 11.66 -0.27 1.82
C GLU A 49 12.02 0.51 3.10
N ALA A 50 12.96 1.45 3.03
CA ALA A 50 13.28 2.35 4.13
C ALA A 50 12.07 3.22 4.52
N ALA A 51 11.34 3.75 3.53
CA ALA A 51 10.11 4.51 3.76
C ALA A 51 9.00 3.64 4.40
N LEU A 52 8.86 2.38 3.97
CA LEU A 52 7.93 1.43 4.58
C LEU A 52 8.29 1.15 6.04
N LEU A 53 9.56 0.91 6.35
CA LEU A 53 10.02 0.69 7.73
C LEU A 53 9.81 1.93 8.61
N TYR A 54 10.09 3.12 8.07
CA TYR A 54 9.82 4.38 8.74
C TYR A 54 8.32 4.55 9.06
N LEU A 55 7.44 4.33 8.07
CA LEU A 55 5.99 4.42 8.26
C LEU A 55 5.46 3.35 9.22
N LYS A 56 6.00 2.12 9.15
CA LYS A 56 5.73 1.03 10.09
C LYS A 56 6.01 1.46 11.53
N SER A 57 7.15 2.12 11.74
CA SER A 57 7.57 2.65 13.06
C SER A 57 6.59 3.69 13.63
N LYS A 58 5.75 4.32 12.80
CA LYS A 58 4.76 5.31 13.25
C LYS A 58 3.40 4.69 13.56
N PHE A 59 3.18 3.41 13.25
CA PHE A 59 1.93 2.73 13.55
C PHE A 59 1.86 2.39 15.05
N PRO A 60 0.86 2.88 15.80
CA PRO A 60 0.82 2.71 17.26
C PRO A 60 0.17 1.38 17.65
N ILE A 61 0.93 0.28 17.52
CA ILE A 61 0.47 -1.09 17.83
C ILE A 61 -0.09 -1.19 19.26
N GLU A 62 0.56 -0.54 20.23
CA GLU A 62 0.17 -0.53 21.64
C GLU A 62 -1.25 0.00 21.87
N LYS A 63 -1.68 1.01 21.10
CA LYS A 63 -3.02 1.60 21.22
C LYS A 63 -4.15 0.67 20.77
N PHE A 64 -3.79 -0.40 20.06
CA PHE A 64 -4.73 -1.44 19.63
C PHE A 64 -4.59 -2.72 20.44
N GLU A 65 -3.72 -2.76 21.45
CA GLU A 65 -3.52 -3.94 22.31
C GLU A 65 -3.19 -5.20 21.48
N GLY A 66 -2.42 -5.04 20.40
CA GLY A 66 -2.08 -6.13 19.47
C GLY A 66 -3.23 -6.59 18.56
N ARG A 67 -4.43 -6.03 18.67
CA ARG A 67 -5.62 -6.43 17.88
C ARG A 67 -5.52 -6.11 16.38
N LEU A 68 -4.48 -5.40 15.96
CA LEU A 68 -4.19 -5.07 14.56
C LEU A 68 -2.69 -5.26 14.30
N PRO A 69 -2.32 -5.79 13.11
CA PRO A 69 -0.93 -5.74 12.68
C PRO A 69 -0.55 -4.31 12.29
N PRO A 70 0.73 -4.01 12.04
CA PRO A 70 1.14 -2.74 11.46
C PRO A 70 0.57 -2.58 10.05
N VAL A 71 -0.49 -1.78 9.91
CA VAL A 71 -1.20 -1.55 8.64
C VAL A 71 -0.77 -0.22 8.03
N LEU A 72 -0.21 -0.27 6.82
CA LEU A 72 0.23 0.91 6.07
C LEU A 72 -0.64 1.12 4.84
N LEU A 73 -0.82 2.37 4.42
CA LEU A 73 -1.50 2.68 3.16
C LEU A 73 -0.45 2.92 2.09
N VAL A 74 -0.62 2.35 0.89
CA VAL A 74 0.34 2.52 -0.22
C VAL A 74 0.56 4.01 -0.50
N HIS A 75 -0.52 4.80 -0.48
CA HIS A 75 -0.42 6.23 -0.75
C HIS A 75 0.37 6.99 0.31
N GLN A 76 0.49 6.50 1.55
CA GLN A 76 1.36 7.12 2.55
C GLN A 76 2.83 7.12 2.10
N ILE A 77 3.25 6.14 1.31
CA ILE A 77 4.63 6.07 0.80
C ILE A 77 4.90 7.23 -0.17
N TYR A 78 3.89 7.65 -0.95
CA TYR A 78 3.99 8.81 -1.84
C TYR A 78 4.22 10.14 -1.11
N SER A 79 3.92 10.20 0.20
CA SER A 79 4.23 11.38 1.02
C SER A 79 5.71 11.48 1.38
N VAL A 80 6.45 10.37 1.35
CA VAL A 80 7.88 10.29 1.65
C VAL A 80 8.69 10.32 0.35
N ILE A 81 8.25 9.56 -0.66
CA ILE A 81 8.94 9.41 -1.94
C ILE A 81 8.12 10.06 -3.04
N LYS A 82 8.70 11.09 -3.69
CA LYS A 82 8.01 11.88 -4.73
C LYS A 82 7.66 11.07 -5.98
N CYS A 83 8.50 10.10 -6.36
CA CYS A 83 8.32 9.35 -7.59
C CYS A 83 7.37 8.15 -7.40
N LYS A 84 6.09 8.34 -7.71
CA LYS A 84 5.04 7.32 -7.53
C LYS A 84 5.31 6.03 -8.32
N THR A 85 5.83 6.14 -9.55
CA THR A 85 6.11 4.99 -10.40
C THR A 85 7.23 4.10 -9.84
N LEU A 86 8.23 4.68 -9.17
CA LEU A 86 9.26 3.94 -8.46
C LEU A 86 8.67 3.19 -7.26
N VAL A 87 7.85 3.87 -6.48
CA VAL A 87 7.14 3.25 -5.34
C VAL A 87 6.28 2.09 -5.80
N ASP A 88 5.46 2.28 -6.83
CA ASP A 88 4.60 1.21 -7.39
C ASP A 88 5.43 0.01 -7.85
N ARG A 89 6.51 0.25 -8.59
CA ARG A 89 7.41 -0.80 -9.06
C ARG A 89 8.04 -1.57 -7.90
N ASP A 90 8.54 -0.85 -6.90
CA ASP A 90 9.24 -1.45 -5.77
C ASP A 90 8.26 -2.21 -4.86
N VAL A 91 7.07 -1.66 -4.58
CA VAL A 91 6.00 -2.35 -3.84
C VAL A 91 5.57 -3.63 -4.55
N ASN A 92 5.39 -3.58 -5.88
CA ASN A 92 5.08 -4.77 -6.68
C ASN A 92 6.23 -5.80 -6.63
N SER A 93 7.49 -5.36 -6.62
CA SER A 93 8.64 -6.24 -6.45
C SER A 93 8.65 -6.92 -5.07
N LEU A 94 8.36 -6.18 -4.00
CA LEU A 94 8.25 -6.73 -2.65
C LEU A 94 7.08 -7.71 -2.51
N GLN A 95 5.96 -7.42 -3.17
CA GLN A 95 4.81 -8.33 -3.23
C GLN A 95 5.15 -9.62 -4.00
N ALA A 96 5.82 -9.52 -5.15
CA ALA A 96 6.24 -10.68 -5.94
C ALA A 96 7.26 -11.56 -5.18
N LYS A 97 8.13 -10.95 -4.36
CA LYS A 97 9.04 -11.65 -3.45
C LYS A 97 8.33 -12.26 -2.23
N GLY A 98 7.05 -11.94 -2.01
CA GLY A 98 6.27 -12.40 -0.86
C GLY A 98 6.63 -11.71 0.47
N VAL A 99 7.38 -10.60 0.45
CA VAL A 99 7.81 -9.87 1.65
C VAL A 99 6.65 -9.07 2.25
N VAL A 100 5.83 -8.48 1.38
CA VAL A 100 4.65 -7.71 1.77
C VAL A 100 3.42 -8.24 1.05
N ARG A 101 2.25 -7.98 1.62
CA ARG A 101 0.97 -8.31 1.02
C ARG A 101 0.08 -7.09 0.90
N LEU A 102 -0.60 -7.02 -0.23
CA LEU A 102 -1.53 -5.94 -0.56
C LEU A 102 -2.97 -6.36 -0.29
N PHE A 103 -3.72 -5.45 0.33
CA PHE A 103 -5.13 -5.63 0.63
C PHE A 103 -5.93 -4.44 0.11
N LYS A 104 -7.14 -4.72 -0.37
CA LYS A 104 -8.13 -3.70 -0.70
C LYS A 104 -9.21 -3.75 0.36
N LEU A 105 -9.07 -2.90 1.36
CA LEU A 105 -10.04 -2.82 2.44
C LEU A 105 -11.28 -2.08 1.91
N GLY A 106 -12.42 -2.78 1.85
CA GLY A 106 -13.65 -2.26 1.24
C GLY A 106 -14.14 -0.95 1.86
N GLY A 107 -14.65 -0.04 1.03
CA GLY A 107 -15.20 1.27 1.39
C GLY A 107 -15.40 2.18 0.17
N GLU A 108 -15.83 3.43 0.38
CA GLU A 108 -15.87 4.49 -0.66
C GLU A 108 -14.47 4.82 -1.20
N GLU A 109 -13.43 4.61 -0.38
CA GLU A 109 -12.05 4.82 -0.74
C GLU A 109 -11.43 3.49 -1.19
N THR A 110 -10.98 3.42 -2.44
CA THR A 110 -10.25 2.26 -3.00
C THR A 110 -8.79 2.24 -2.53
N ALA A 111 -8.53 2.54 -1.26
CA ALA A 111 -7.18 2.60 -0.72
C ALA A 111 -6.57 1.20 -0.69
N LEU A 112 -5.35 1.10 -1.22
CA LEU A 112 -4.52 -0.10 -1.09
C LEU A 112 -3.73 -0.04 0.20
N VAL A 113 -3.69 -1.18 0.86
CA VAL A 113 -3.08 -1.36 2.17
C VAL A 113 -1.95 -2.36 2.04
N VAL A 114 -0.81 -2.06 2.66
CA VAL A 114 0.38 -2.91 2.74
C VAL A 114 0.52 -3.43 4.17
N VAL A 115 0.72 -4.73 4.30
CA VAL A 115 1.11 -5.39 5.56
C VAL A 115 2.28 -6.31 5.26
N TYR A 116 3.27 -6.38 6.16
CA TYR A 116 4.37 -7.33 6.01
C TYR A 116 3.86 -8.77 6.20
N SER A 117 4.37 -9.70 5.40
CA SER A 117 3.86 -11.07 5.36
C SER A 117 4.11 -11.83 6.68
N ASP A 118 5.25 -11.62 7.31
CA ASP A 118 5.60 -12.19 8.63
C ASP A 118 4.64 -11.70 9.73
N GLU A 119 4.40 -10.39 9.79
CA GLU A 119 3.45 -9.77 10.72
C GLU A 119 2.03 -10.26 10.49
N LEU A 120 1.62 -10.43 9.23
CA LEU A 120 0.32 -10.96 8.87
C LEU A 120 0.15 -12.39 9.38
N VAL A 121 1.12 -13.26 9.15
CA VAL A 121 1.08 -14.67 9.59
C VAL A 121 0.99 -14.72 11.12
N ASN A 122 1.84 -13.97 11.81
CA ASN A 122 1.84 -13.88 13.27
C ASN A 122 0.48 -13.38 13.80
N HIS A 123 -0.08 -12.34 13.18
CA HIS A 123 -1.37 -11.77 13.55
C HIS A 123 -2.53 -12.78 13.38
N ILE A 124 -2.54 -13.53 12.28
CA ILE A 124 -3.55 -14.57 12.03
C ILE A 124 -3.44 -15.69 13.06
N ILE A 125 -2.24 -16.15 13.38
CA ILE A 125 -2.03 -17.20 14.39
C ILE A 125 -2.52 -16.77 15.77
N GLN A 126 -2.34 -15.50 16.13
CA GLN A 126 -2.76 -14.97 17.43
C GLN A 126 -4.26 -14.73 17.54
N HIS A 127 -4.93 -14.30 16.46
CA HIS A 127 -6.31 -13.81 16.51
C HIS A 127 -7.35 -14.75 15.90
N CYS A 128 -6.93 -15.74 15.12
CA CYS A 128 -7.83 -16.72 14.56
C CYS A 128 -7.85 -18.02 15.40
N PRO A 129 -9.00 -18.70 15.49
CA PRO A 129 -9.07 -20.02 16.12
C PRO A 129 -8.21 -21.02 15.34
N THR A 130 -7.57 -21.95 16.03
CA THR A 130 -6.76 -23.02 15.42
C THR A 130 -7.64 -24.01 14.67
N LYS A 131 -8.01 -23.66 13.43
CA LYS A 131 -8.74 -24.51 12.49
C LYS A 131 -7.79 -25.01 11.39
N PRO A 132 -7.94 -26.25 10.90
CA PRO A 132 -7.09 -26.80 9.84
C PRO A 132 -7.13 -25.96 8.56
N VAL A 133 -8.31 -25.39 8.25
CA VAL A 133 -8.55 -24.50 7.11
C VAL A 133 -7.65 -23.26 7.15
N ILE A 134 -7.42 -22.70 8.33
CA ILE A 134 -6.61 -21.48 8.50
C ILE A 134 -5.13 -21.80 8.33
N ASN A 135 -4.67 -22.94 8.84
CA ASN A 135 -3.32 -23.42 8.59
C ASN A 135 -3.07 -23.71 7.10
N ARG A 136 -4.07 -24.28 6.42
CA ARG A 136 -4.02 -24.50 4.97
C ARG A 136 -4.00 -23.18 4.20
N PHE A 137 -4.80 -22.20 4.61
CA PHE A 137 -4.78 -20.85 4.06
C PHE A 137 -3.38 -20.22 4.16
N LEU A 138 -2.74 -20.29 5.33
CA LEU A 138 -1.40 -19.74 5.54
C LEU A 138 -0.31 -20.46 4.75
N LYS A 139 -0.38 -21.79 4.62
CA LYS A 139 0.65 -22.60 3.95
C LYS A 139 0.49 -22.66 2.43
N GLU A 140 -0.74 -22.77 1.95
CA GLU A 140 -1.02 -23.00 0.54
C GLU A 140 -1.51 -21.74 -0.17
N LEU A 141 -2.42 -20.97 0.44
CA LEU A 141 -3.08 -19.87 -0.27
C LEU A 141 -2.25 -18.59 -0.28
N ILE A 142 -1.71 -18.20 0.89
CA ILE A 142 -0.88 -16.99 1.02
C ILE A 142 0.35 -17.07 0.09
N PRO A 143 1.14 -18.15 0.04
CA PRO A 143 2.32 -18.17 -0.82
C PRO A 143 2.00 -18.28 -2.31
N LYS A 144 0.93 -19.01 -2.69
CA LYS A 144 0.59 -19.27 -4.10
C LYS A 144 -0.07 -18.10 -4.79
N VAL A 145 -0.92 -17.36 -4.09
CA VAL A 145 -1.69 -16.25 -4.67
C VAL A 145 -1.22 -14.97 -4.02
N GLN A 146 -0.61 -14.06 -4.79
CA GLN A 146 -0.19 -12.75 -4.29
C GLN A 146 -1.20 -11.64 -4.61
N ASP A 147 -2.20 -11.94 -5.45
CA ASP A 147 -3.25 -11.00 -5.81
C ASP A 147 -4.12 -10.59 -4.61
N VAL A 148 -4.74 -9.42 -4.74
CA VAL A 148 -5.59 -8.83 -3.70
C VAL A 148 -6.97 -9.51 -3.62
N SER A 149 -7.41 -10.13 -4.71
CA SER A 149 -8.63 -10.95 -4.79
C SER A 149 -8.35 -12.36 -5.23
N ILE A 150 -9.30 -13.24 -4.93
CA ILE A 150 -9.33 -14.60 -5.42
C ILE A 150 -10.75 -14.97 -5.87
N ASP A 151 -10.83 -15.66 -6.99
CA ASP A 151 -12.10 -16.16 -7.52
C ASP A 151 -12.50 -17.47 -6.85
N LYS A 152 -13.81 -17.67 -6.77
CA LYS A 152 -14.40 -18.83 -6.11
C LYS A 152 -14.01 -20.14 -6.80
N THR A 153 -13.85 -20.13 -8.12
CA THR A 153 -13.40 -21.30 -8.91
C THR A 153 -11.99 -21.72 -8.52
N LEU A 154 -11.06 -20.76 -8.40
CA LEU A 154 -9.69 -21.03 -8.00
C LEU A 154 -9.61 -21.57 -6.57
N LEU A 155 -10.42 -21.06 -5.64
CA LEU A 155 -10.53 -21.64 -4.30
C LEU A 155 -11.02 -23.11 -4.34
N GLN A 156 -11.97 -23.43 -5.22
CA GLN A 156 -12.46 -24.79 -5.39
C GLN A 156 -11.42 -25.71 -6.03
N GLU A 157 -10.66 -25.23 -7.02
CA GLU A 157 -9.54 -25.95 -7.65
C GLU A 157 -8.43 -26.25 -6.64
N LEU A 158 -8.17 -25.33 -5.72
CA LEU A 158 -7.29 -25.53 -4.58
C LEU A 158 -7.88 -26.44 -3.50
N GLY A 159 -9.10 -26.97 -3.69
CA GLY A 159 -9.74 -27.94 -2.82
C GLY A 159 -10.34 -27.35 -1.54
N PHE A 160 -10.69 -26.06 -1.52
CA PHE A 160 -11.46 -25.47 -0.42
C PHE A 160 -12.95 -25.72 -0.64
N THR A 161 -13.63 -26.23 0.39
CA THR A 161 -15.09 -26.43 0.37
C THR A 161 -15.85 -25.14 0.66
N GLN A 162 -17.15 -25.08 0.36
CA GLN A 162 -17.98 -23.90 0.65
C GLN A 162 -18.05 -23.56 2.15
N GLN A 163 -18.02 -24.59 3.00
CA GLN A 163 -18.03 -24.41 4.45
C GLN A 163 -16.71 -23.80 4.92
N GLU A 164 -15.58 -24.28 4.38
CA GLU A 164 -14.25 -23.73 4.64
C GLU A 164 -14.11 -22.28 4.17
N MET A 165 -14.64 -21.94 2.98
CA MET A 165 -14.69 -20.56 2.51
C MET A 165 -15.51 -19.66 3.45
N SER A 166 -16.65 -20.15 3.92
CA SER A 166 -17.49 -19.43 4.89
C SER A 166 -16.78 -19.26 6.23
N ASP A 167 -15.99 -20.23 6.65
CA ASP A 167 -15.15 -20.16 7.85
C ASP A 167 -14.02 -19.12 7.70
N LEU A 168 -13.38 -19.03 6.54
CA LEU A 168 -12.37 -18.01 6.24
C LEU A 168 -12.98 -16.59 6.22
N VAL A 169 -14.20 -16.45 5.69
CA VAL A 169 -14.94 -15.18 5.74
C VAL A 169 -15.28 -14.81 7.19
N ARG A 170 -15.77 -15.77 7.99
CA ARG A 170 -16.08 -15.53 9.41
C ARG A 170 -14.85 -15.19 10.24
N ALA A 171 -13.69 -15.75 9.90
CA ALA A 171 -12.41 -15.44 10.51
C ALA A 171 -11.83 -14.07 10.08
N GLY A 172 -12.45 -13.39 9.11
CA GLY A 172 -11.99 -12.09 8.60
C GLY A 172 -10.82 -12.17 7.62
N LEU A 173 -10.49 -13.37 7.13
CA LEU A 173 -9.40 -13.62 6.17
C LEU A 173 -9.84 -13.40 4.72
N LEU A 174 -11.14 -13.53 4.46
CA LEU A 174 -11.77 -13.23 3.19
C LEU A 174 -12.93 -12.27 3.39
N THR A 175 -13.16 -11.39 2.43
CA THR A 175 -14.34 -10.50 2.38
C THR A 175 -15.04 -10.68 1.04
N LEU A 176 -16.37 -10.69 1.03
CA LEU A 176 -17.13 -10.85 -0.21
C LEU A 176 -16.92 -9.65 -1.14
N ARG A 177 -16.50 -9.90 -2.38
CA ARG A 177 -16.40 -8.88 -3.45
C ARG A 177 -17.61 -8.95 -4.38
N SER A 178 -17.96 -10.17 -4.78
CA SER A 178 -19.05 -10.48 -5.71
C SER A 178 -19.54 -11.91 -5.45
N THR A 179 -20.59 -12.36 -6.13
CA THR A 179 -21.12 -13.73 -6.04
C THR A 179 -20.09 -14.82 -6.36
N ALA A 180 -19.06 -14.48 -7.15
CA ALA A 180 -18.02 -15.41 -7.61
C ALA A 180 -16.59 -15.02 -7.18
N SER A 181 -16.39 -13.98 -6.37
CA SER A 181 -15.05 -13.47 -6.05
C SER A 181 -14.96 -12.91 -4.64
N PHE A 182 -13.78 -13.05 -4.02
CA PHE A 182 -13.47 -12.64 -2.67
C PHE A 182 -12.25 -11.71 -2.65
N TRP A 183 -12.25 -10.72 -1.78
CA TRP A 183 -11.04 -9.98 -1.40
C TRP A 183 -10.30 -10.74 -0.29
N PHE A 184 -8.98 -10.77 -0.35
CA PHE A 184 -8.19 -11.11 0.83
C PHE A 184 -8.35 -10.01 1.87
N SER A 185 -8.29 -10.41 3.14
CA SER A 185 -8.39 -9.53 4.30
C SER A 185 -7.56 -10.12 5.45
N PHE A 186 -7.50 -9.39 6.55
CA PHE A 186 -6.90 -9.84 7.80
C PHE A 186 -7.89 -9.63 8.96
N PRO A 187 -7.73 -10.37 10.07
CA PRO A 187 -8.60 -10.24 11.23
C PRO A 187 -8.62 -8.80 11.74
N ASN A 188 -9.82 -8.32 12.10
CA ASN A 188 -10.07 -6.96 12.60
C ASN A 188 -9.82 -5.82 11.59
N ALA A 189 -9.66 -6.11 10.30
CA ALA A 189 -9.52 -5.09 9.25
C ALA A 189 -10.63 -4.02 9.25
N GLY A 190 -11.86 -4.39 9.61
CA GLY A 190 -12.97 -3.44 9.76
C GLY A 190 -12.78 -2.42 10.91
N GLU A 191 -12.13 -2.81 12.00
CA GLU A 191 -11.77 -1.89 13.08
C GLU A 191 -10.70 -0.89 12.64
N PHE A 192 -9.69 -1.37 11.91
CA PHE A 192 -8.71 -0.50 11.27
C PHE A 192 -9.40 0.55 10.40
N MET A 193 -10.24 0.11 9.45
CA MET A 193 -10.93 1.01 8.51
C MET A 193 -11.79 2.06 9.23
N ARG A 194 -12.58 1.64 10.22
CA ARG A 194 -13.40 2.56 11.01
C ARG A 194 -12.56 3.61 11.73
N THR A 195 -11.45 3.20 12.33
CA THR A 195 -10.55 4.07 13.08
C THR A 195 -9.83 5.04 12.15
N TYR A 196 -9.31 4.53 11.04
CA TYR A 196 -8.67 5.28 9.97
C TYR A 196 -9.58 6.37 9.39
N LEU A 197 -10.79 6.01 8.94
CA LEU A 197 -11.74 6.95 8.36
C LEU A 197 -12.18 8.02 9.37
N LYS A 198 -12.41 7.62 10.63
CA LYS A 198 -12.79 8.57 11.69
C LYS A 198 -11.67 9.54 12.02
N GLY A 199 -10.43 9.06 12.11
CA GLY A 199 -9.24 9.87 12.34
C GLY A 199 -8.98 10.85 11.21
N ARG A 200 -8.97 10.38 9.95
CA ARG A 200 -8.84 11.23 8.75
C ARG A 200 -9.87 12.36 8.73
N LYS A 201 -11.15 12.04 8.94
CA LYS A 201 -12.23 13.05 8.98
C LYS A 201 -12.01 14.09 10.08
N SER A 202 -11.54 13.67 11.26
CA SER A 202 -11.24 14.57 12.38
C SER A 202 -10.07 15.51 12.07
N VAL A 203 -8.97 14.99 11.54
CA VAL A 203 -7.79 15.81 11.21
C VAL A 203 -8.11 16.81 10.10
N LEU A 204 -8.78 16.37 9.03
CA LEU A 204 -9.25 17.28 7.97
C LEU A 204 -10.20 18.36 8.50
N ARG A 205 -11.09 18.02 9.44
CA ARG A 205 -11.97 19.00 10.09
C ARG A 205 -11.17 20.03 10.88
N THR A 206 -10.08 19.62 11.52
CA THR A 206 -9.19 20.52 12.26
C THR A 206 -8.52 21.51 11.33
N ILE A 207 -7.95 21.05 10.21
CA ILE A 207 -7.32 21.93 9.21
C ILE A 207 -8.36 22.88 8.62
N ARG A 208 -9.57 22.40 8.31
CA ARG A 208 -10.65 23.23 7.74
C ARG A 208 -11.06 24.40 8.64
N LYS A 209 -10.96 24.23 9.95
CA LYS A 209 -11.27 25.30 10.93
C LYS A 209 -10.14 26.32 11.09
N CYS A 210 -8.94 26.03 10.60
CA CYS A 210 -7.82 26.96 10.65
C CYS A 210 -8.02 28.09 9.63
N LYS A 211 -7.36 29.23 9.86
CA LYS A 211 -7.42 30.37 8.94
C LYS A 211 -6.98 29.92 7.55
N PHE A 212 -7.73 30.29 6.52
CA PHE A 212 -7.51 29.87 5.12
C PHE A 212 -7.48 28.35 4.86
N SER A 213 -7.95 27.53 5.81
CA SER A 213 -7.87 26.06 5.71
C SER A 213 -6.44 25.54 5.50
N GLU A 214 -5.49 26.18 6.16
CA GLU A 214 -4.07 25.83 6.14
C GLU A 214 -3.47 25.82 7.55
N ILE A 215 -2.42 25.02 7.74
CA ILE A 215 -1.69 24.89 9.00
C ILE A 215 -0.26 24.43 8.73
N LEU A 216 0.71 24.88 9.54
CA LEU A 216 2.07 24.34 9.49
C LEU A 216 2.08 22.87 9.95
N GLN A 217 2.86 22.03 9.28
CA GLN A 217 2.94 20.60 9.63
C GLN A 217 3.35 20.40 11.10
N PHE A 218 4.38 21.10 11.55
CA PHE A 218 4.85 21.03 12.93
C PHE A 218 3.80 21.50 13.95
N GLU A 219 3.03 22.53 13.61
CA GLU A 219 1.93 22.98 14.47
C GLU A 219 0.85 21.90 14.57
N LEU A 220 0.50 21.25 13.44
CA LEU A 220 -0.48 20.18 13.42
C LEU A 220 -0.01 18.97 14.25
N GLU A 221 1.28 18.61 14.17
CA GLU A 221 1.89 17.52 14.95
C GLU A 221 1.79 17.74 16.46
N GLN A 222 1.90 19.00 16.92
CA GLN A 222 1.80 19.34 18.33
C GLN A 222 0.35 19.40 18.85
N ARG A 223 -0.65 19.47 17.98
CA ARG A 223 -2.04 19.52 18.43
C ARG A 223 -2.43 18.23 19.13
N LYS A 224 -3.17 18.38 20.23
CA LYS A 224 -3.73 17.22 20.96
C LYS A 224 -4.59 16.41 20.01
N LEU A 225 -4.23 15.14 19.84
CA LEU A 225 -5.02 14.18 19.09
C LEU A 225 -6.40 14.04 19.72
N GLU A 226 -7.45 14.25 18.94
CA GLU A 226 -8.78 13.83 19.36
C GLU A 226 -8.77 12.31 19.59
N LYS A 227 -9.59 11.83 20.54
CA LYS A 227 -9.75 10.38 20.83
C LYS A 227 -10.09 9.53 19.58
N SER A 228 -10.56 10.18 18.52
CA SER A 228 -10.86 9.63 17.19
C SER A 228 -9.62 9.24 16.38
N ALA A 229 -8.48 9.90 16.56
CA ALA A 229 -7.24 9.70 15.79
C ALA A 229 -6.29 8.72 16.50
N LYS A 230 -6.77 7.49 16.75
CA LYS A 230 -5.97 6.48 17.48
C LYS A 230 -4.67 6.11 16.76
N LEU A 231 -4.64 6.20 15.43
CA LEU A 231 -3.45 5.89 14.60
C LEU A 231 -2.32 6.93 14.74
N GLY A 232 -2.54 8.05 15.42
CA GLY A 232 -1.52 9.08 15.65
C GLY A 232 -1.50 10.17 14.57
N MET A 233 -0.93 11.33 14.91
CA MET A 233 -0.99 12.51 14.03
C MET A 233 -0.15 12.32 12.77
N LEU A 234 1.10 11.86 12.94
CA LEU A 234 2.01 11.60 11.84
C LEU A 234 1.43 10.61 10.81
N TYR A 235 0.77 9.55 11.29
CA TYR A 235 0.10 8.59 10.40
C TYR A 235 -0.95 9.29 9.52
N HIS A 236 -1.77 10.14 10.12
CA HIS A 236 -2.80 10.90 9.39
C HIS A 236 -2.21 12.01 8.50
N ILE A 237 -1.07 12.61 8.87
CA ILE A 237 -0.38 13.59 8.02
C ILE A 237 0.12 12.92 6.73
N HIS A 238 0.89 11.83 6.85
CA HIS A 238 1.36 11.06 5.70
C HIS A 238 0.19 10.54 4.85
N ASP A 239 -0.90 10.17 5.50
CA ASP A 239 -2.13 9.74 4.84
C ASP A 239 -2.77 10.84 3.99
N MET A 240 -2.96 12.04 4.55
CA MET A 240 -3.58 13.16 3.84
C MET A 240 -2.70 13.69 2.70
N ILE A 241 -1.38 13.75 2.92
CA ILE A 241 -0.41 14.17 1.89
C ILE A 241 -0.42 13.15 0.75
N GLY A 242 -0.29 11.87 1.09
CA GLY A 242 -0.25 10.77 0.15
C GLY A 242 -1.52 10.62 -0.69
N ALA A 243 -2.68 10.85 -0.07
CA ALA A 243 -3.98 10.85 -0.73
C ALA A 243 -4.32 12.17 -1.43
N GLU A 244 -3.38 13.14 -1.48
CA GLU A 244 -3.53 14.46 -2.12
C GLU A 244 -4.70 15.30 -1.60
N LEU A 245 -5.14 15.03 -0.37
CA LEU A 245 -6.20 15.78 0.31
C LEU A 245 -5.69 17.15 0.78
N VAL A 246 -4.38 17.28 0.96
CA VAL A 246 -3.68 18.52 1.27
C VAL A 246 -2.56 18.77 0.27
N LYS A 247 -2.32 20.04 -0.05
CA LYS A 247 -1.13 20.50 -0.78
C LYS A 247 -0.05 20.90 0.22
N CYS A 248 1.18 20.45 -0.02
CA CYS A 248 2.35 20.86 0.73
C CYS A 248 3.00 22.06 0.04
N ILE A 249 3.21 23.15 0.79
CA ILE A 249 3.85 24.37 0.30
C ILE A 249 5.04 24.64 1.22
N GLU A 250 6.25 24.66 0.67
CA GLU A 250 7.44 25.00 1.45
C GLU A 250 7.44 26.49 1.77
N THR A 251 7.62 26.82 3.04
CA THR A 251 7.72 28.21 3.53
C THR A 251 8.97 28.36 4.38
N THR A 252 9.37 29.61 4.68
CA THR A 252 10.52 29.90 5.55
C THR A 252 10.35 29.33 6.97
N SER A 253 9.12 29.10 7.41
CA SER A 253 8.78 28.52 8.72
C SER A 253 8.55 27.00 8.67
N GLY A 254 8.84 26.35 7.54
CA GLY A 254 8.62 24.93 7.30
C GLY A 254 7.47 24.63 6.35
N THR A 255 7.09 23.36 6.24
CA THR A 255 6.07 22.90 5.30
C THR A 255 4.67 23.26 5.77
N LEU A 256 3.93 23.99 4.93
CA LEU A 256 2.55 24.38 5.14
C LEU A 256 1.61 23.40 4.43
N LEU A 257 0.61 22.90 5.17
CA LEU A 257 -0.42 22.00 4.67
C LEU A 257 -1.70 22.80 4.40
N ARG A 258 -2.14 22.86 3.14
CA ARG A 258 -3.39 23.53 2.73
C ARG A 258 -4.39 22.52 2.18
N LEU A 259 -5.64 22.56 2.63
CA LEU A 259 -6.68 21.66 2.10
C LEU A 259 -6.91 21.89 0.60
N THR A 260 -6.93 20.78 -0.15
CA THR A 260 -7.35 20.80 -1.56
C THR A 260 -8.87 20.95 -1.59
N LYS A 261 -9.38 21.99 -2.26
CA LYS A 261 -10.81 22.08 -2.56
C LYS A 261 -11.14 21.00 -3.59
N LYS A 262 -11.93 20.01 -3.19
CA LYS A 262 -12.65 19.13 -4.12
C LYS A 262 -13.95 19.80 -4.53
#